data_AF-A0A928W1E8-F1
#
_entry.id   AF-A0A928W1E8-F1
#
_cell.length_a   1.000
_cell.length_b   1.000
_cell.length_c   1.000
_cell.angle_alpha   90.00
_cell.angle_beta   90.00
_cell.angle_gamma   90.00
#
_symmetry.space_group_name_H-M   'P 1'
#
loop_
_entity.id
_entity.type
_entity.pdbx_description
1 polymer ?
#
loop_
_entity_poly.entity_id
_entity_poly.type
_entity_poly.pdbx_seq_one_letter_code
_entity_poly.pdbx_strand_id
1 'polypeptide(L)'
;MASIERTAYPRFKRYYTQAQLQKTYTPTSTEIAFARDRTQGDSNFFNLMVLLKSFQRLGYFPKLEQISQDITNYLRDYLKLSEKINLGYDQSRTLYRHKKVIRAYFQVTAFDGGRGDGES
;
A
#
# COMPACT_ATOMS: atom_id res chain seq x y z
N MET A 1 -8.07 4.70 -34.65
CA MET A 1 -7.24 4.85 -33.44
C MET A 1 -7.76 3.86 -32.41
N ALA A 2 -7.16 2.66 -32.37
CA ALA A 2 -7.69 1.55 -31.60
C ALA A 2 -7.14 1.58 -30.17
N SER A 3 -8.06 1.70 -29.21
CA SER A 3 -7.85 1.55 -27.78
C SER A 3 -7.37 0.14 -27.45
N ILE A 4 -6.09 0.01 -27.12
CA ILE A 4 -5.48 -1.17 -26.53
C ILE A 4 -4.72 -0.57 -25.33
N GLU A 5 -5.06 -0.80 -24.07
CA GLU A 5 -5.07 -2.07 -23.37
C GLU A 5 -6.00 -1.99 -22.13
N ARG A 6 -7.19 -2.59 -22.23
CA ARG A 6 -7.87 -3.20 -21.09
C ARG A 6 -7.19 -4.55 -20.86
N THR A 7 -6.25 -4.63 -19.91
CA THR A 7 -5.86 -5.90 -19.31
C THR A 7 -6.08 -5.82 -17.81
N ALA A 8 -6.95 -6.71 -17.37
CA ALA A 8 -7.29 -6.95 -15.98
C ALA A 8 -6.12 -7.67 -15.30
N TYR A 9 -5.62 -7.10 -14.20
CA TYR A 9 -4.67 -7.66 -13.21
C TYR A 9 -3.17 -7.83 -13.64
N PRO A 10 -2.22 -8.06 -12.71
CA PRO A 10 -1.48 -7.03 -12.02
C PRO A 10 0.03 -7.32 -12.13
N ARG A 11 0.71 -6.68 -13.08
CA ARG A 11 2.17 -6.71 -13.16
C ARG A 11 2.66 -5.29 -13.34
N PHE A 12 3.76 -4.98 -12.67
CA PHE A 12 4.40 -3.68 -12.77
C PHE A 12 4.70 -3.38 -14.25
N LYS A 13 3.94 -2.43 -14.81
CA LYS A 13 4.23 -1.89 -16.15
C LYS A 13 5.54 -1.13 -16.06
N ARG A 14 6.39 -1.30 -17.09
CA ARG A 14 7.68 -0.63 -17.26
C ARG A 14 7.62 0.91 -17.20
N TYR A 15 6.44 1.49 -17.35
CA TYR A 15 6.20 2.92 -17.24
C TYR A 15 4.86 3.16 -16.57
N TYR A 16 4.91 3.81 -15.40
CA TYR A 16 3.74 4.47 -14.86
C TYR A 16 3.79 5.94 -15.21
N THR A 17 2.69 6.50 -15.71
CA THR A 17 2.56 7.95 -15.81
C THR A 17 2.38 8.52 -14.40
N GLN A 18 3.07 9.61 -14.06
CA GLN A 18 2.96 10.25 -12.73
C GLN A 18 1.51 10.45 -12.27
N ALA A 19 0.61 10.86 -13.18
CA ALA A 19 -0.80 11.06 -12.85
C ALA A 19 -1.52 9.79 -12.37
N GLN A 20 -1.18 8.62 -12.93
CA GLN A 20 -1.74 7.34 -12.49
C GLN A 20 -1.13 6.91 -11.16
N LEU A 21 0.18 7.12 -10.95
CA LEU A 21 0.81 6.88 -9.64
C LEU A 21 0.16 7.73 -8.57
N GLN A 22 0.01 9.03 -8.82
CA GLN A 22 -0.66 9.96 -7.91
C GLN A 22 -2.07 9.48 -7.61
N LYS A 23 -2.93 9.27 -8.61
CA LYS A 23 -4.33 8.90 -8.35
C LYS A 23 -4.48 7.53 -7.64
N THR A 24 -3.52 6.63 -7.81
CA THR A 24 -3.63 5.23 -7.38
C THR A 24 -2.91 4.97 -6.05
N TYR A 25 -1.75 5.60 -5.86
CA TYR A 25 -0.82 5.36 -4.77
C TYR A 25 -0.67 6.55 -3.82
N THR A 26 -1.38 7.67 -4.03
CA THR A 26 -1.46 8.72 -3.00
C THR A 26 -2.03 8.12 -1.72
N PRO A 27 -1.29 8.16 -0.60
CA PRO A 27 -1.81 7.75 0.69
C PRO A 27 -2.81 8.78 1.22
N THR A 28 -3.90 8.29 1.78
CA THR A 28 -4.91 9.13 2.43
C THR A 28 -4.45 9.46 3.86
N SER A 29 -4.90 10.59 4.42
CA SER A 29 -4.54 10.99 5.78
C SER A 29 -4.85 9.91 6.84
N THR A 30 -5.91 9.12 6.65
CA THR A 30 -6.25 7.98 7.50
C THR A 30 -5.22 6.86 7.43
N GLU A 31 -4.75 6.50 6.23
CA GLU A 31 -3.70 5.51 6.02
C GLU A 31 -2.37 5.97 6.63
N ILE A 32 -2.05 7.26 6.50
CA ILE A 32 -0.85 7.89 7.10
C ILE A 32 -0.93 7.83 8.62
N ALA A 33 -2.05 8.26 9.21
CA ALA A 33 -2.24 8.23 10.66
C ALA A 33 -2.17 6.79 11.21
N PHE A 34 -2.84 5.84 10.53
CA PHE A 34 -2.75 4.42 10.87
C PHE A 34 -1.33 3.89 10.80
N ALA A 35 -0.60 4.20 9.73
CA ALA A 35 0.78 3.75 9.58
C ALA A 35 1.68 4.36 10.65
N ARG A 36 1.52 5.65 10.98
CA ARG A 36 2.26 6.32 12.07
C ARG A 36 1.93 5.75 13.44
N ASP A 37 0.67 5.38 13.71
CA ASP A 37 0.25 4.76 14.97
C ASP A 37 0.82 3.35 15.15
N ARG A 38 0.86 2.56 14.07
CA ARG A 38 1.29 1.15 14.11
C ARG A 38 2.79 0.95 13.98
N THR A 39 3.56 1.99 13.62
CA THR A 39 5.00 1.89 13.38
C THR A 39 5.76 2.90 14.22
N GLN A 40 6.90 2.46 14.76
CA GLN A 40 7.87 3.36 15.37
C GLN A 40 9.07 3.48 14.43
N GLY A 41 9.38 4.72 14.05
CA GLY A 41 10.45 5.05 13.12
C GLY A 41 10.02 5.09 11.66
N ASP A 42 10.67 5.98 10.91
CA ASP A 42 10.32 6.28 9.52
C ASP A 42 10.54 5.08 8.56
N SER A 43 11.49 4.19 8.86
CA SER A 43 11.71 2.96 8.09
C SER A 43 10.53 2.00 8.16
N ASN A 44 10.03 1.74 9.37
CA ASN A 44 8.87 0.86 9.56
C ASN A 44 7.61 1.50 8.95
N PHE A 45 7.45 2.82 9.13
CA PHE A 45 6.37 3.59 8.53
C PHE A 45 6.35 3.44 7.01
N PHE A 46 7.49 3.69 6.34
CA PHE A 46 7.61 3.54 4.89
C PHE A 46 7.30 2.12 4.41
N ASN A 47 7.91 1.13 5.07
CA ASN A 47 7.70 -0.29 4.78
C ASN A 47 6.23 -0.72 4.91
N LEU A 48 5.53 -0.25 5.94
CA LEU A 48 4.12 -0.55 6.14
C LEU A 48 3.26 0.14 5.08
N MET A 49 3.55 1.40 4.76
CA MET A 49 2.83 2.17 3.75
C MET A 49 2.90 1.51 2.37
N VAL A 50 4.10 1.11 1.95
CA VAL A 50 4.30 0.41 0.67
C VAL A 50 3.51 -0.90 0.62
N LEU A 51 3.52 -1.69 1.71
CA LEU A 51 2.73 -2.93 1.81
C LEU A 51 1.22 -2.66 1.80
N LEU A 52 0.76 -1.60 2.47
CA LEU A 52 -0.65 -1.23 2.54
C LEU A 52 -1.18 -0.92 1.14
N LYS A 53 -0.49 -0.06 0.38
CA LYS A 53 -0.90 0.25 -1.01
C LYS A 53 -0.78 -0.95 -1.94
N SER A 54 0.24 -1.79 -1.74
CA SER A 54 0.39 -3.04 -2.48
C SER A 54 -0.80 -3.98 -2.23
N PHE A 55 -1.18 -4.16 -0.97
CA PHE A 55 -2.32 -4.99 -0.58
C PHE A 55 -3.65 -4.42 -1.09
N GLN A 56 -3.84 -3.10 -1.02
CA GLN A 56 -5.04 -2.44 -1.54
C GLN A 56 -5.26 -2.72 -3.04
N ARG A 57 -4.18 -2.80 -3.81
CA ARG A 57 -4.22 -2.99 -5.27
C ARG A 57 -4.24 -4.45 -5.68
N LEU A 58 -3.52 -5.31 -4.96
CA LEU A 58 -3.32 -6.71 -5.32
C LEU A 58 -4.24 -7.66 -4.56
N GLY A 59 -4.73 -7.28 -3.38
CA GLY A 59 -5.42 -8.18 -2.44
C GLY A 59 -4.48 -9.17 -1.73
N TYR A 60 -3.18 -9.17 -2.05
CA TYR A 60 -2.16 -10.00 -1.42
C TYR A 60 -0.87 -9.20 -1.19
N PHE A 61 0.06 -9.75 -0.40
CA PHE A 61 1.35 -9.14 -0.11
C PHE A 61 2.39 -9.59 -1.15
N PRO A 62 2.82 -8.74 -2.10
CA PRO A 62 3.88 -9.08 -3.03
C PRO A 62 5.24 -9.16 -2.31
N LYS A 63 6.22 -9.78 -2.97
CA LYS A 63 7.62 -9.68 -2.53
C LYS A 63 8.14 -8.26 -2.75
N LEU A 64 9.04 -7.78 -1.89
CA LEU A 64 9.62 -6.43 -2.01
C LEU A 64 10.30 -6.21 -3.36
N GLU A 65 10.96 -7.24 -3.90
CA GLU A 65 11.60 -7.22 -5.22
C GLU A 65 10.62 -7.06 -6.38
N GLN A 66 9.35 -7.45 -6.17
CA GLN A 66 8.31 -7.24 -7.18
C GLN A 66 7.79 -5.80 -7.16
N ILE A 67 8.07 -5.03 -6.10
CA ILE A 67 7.60 -3.64 -5.97
C ILE A 67 8.53 -2.74 -6.77
N SER A 68 8.01 -2.07 -7.81
CA SER A 68 8.83 -1.12 -8.57
C SER A 68 9.23 0.10 -7.76
N GLN A 69 10.44 0.55 -8.07
CA GLN A 69 11.07 1.70 -7.46
C GLN A 69 10.29 3.00 -7.71
N ASP A 70 9.50 3.10 -8.78
CA ASP A 70 8.66 4.28 -9.02
C ASP A 70 7.64 4.51 -7.90
N ILE A 71 7.04 3.45 -7.36
CA ILE A 71 6.06 3.56 -6.26
C ILE A 71 6.79 3.96 -4.98
N THR A 72 7.91 3.31 -4.68
CA THR A 72 8.66 3.60 -3.45
C THR A 72 9.22 5.02 -3.48
N ASN A 73 9.77 5.46 -4.62
CA ASN A 73 10.26 6.82 -4.81
C ASN A 73 9.13 7.85 -4.71
N TYR A 74 7.98 7.61 -5.36
CA TYR A 74 6.82 8.49 -5.27
C TYR A 74 6.30 8.61 -3.83
N LEU A 75 6.14 7.49 -3.12
CA LEU A 75 5.71 7.50 -1.72
C LEU A 75 6.74 8.18 -0.82
N ARG A 76 8.04 7.99 -1.07
CA ARG A 76 9.10 8.63 -0.30
C ARG A 76 9.02 10.15 -0.46
N ASP A 77 8.91 10.62 -1.69
CA ASP A 77 8.81 12.04 -2.02
C ASP A 77 7.53 12.67 -1.42
N TYR A 78 6.39 12.00 -1.61
CA TYR A 78 5.10 12.44 -1.07
C TYR A 78 5.10 12.51 0.47
N LEU A 79 5.69 11.52 1.13
CA LEU A 79 5.77 11.45 2.59
C LEU A 79 6.96 12.26 3.15
N LYS A 80 7.75 12.91 2.30
CA LYS A 80 8.96 13.68 2.64
C LYS A 80 9.92 12.91 3.55
N LEU A 81 10.14 11.64 3.23
CA LEU A 81 11.00 10.74 4.02
C LEU A 81 12.46 10.82 3.56
N SER A 82 13.39 10.54 4.47
CA SER A 82 14.81 10.53 4.15
C SER A 82 15.17 9.43 3.13
N GLU A 83 16.07 9.74 2.20
CA GLU A 83 16.60 8.77 1.21
C GLU A 83 17.33 7.58 1.85
N LYS A 84 17.79 7.72 3.10
CA LYS A 84 18.39 6.63 3.87
C LYS A 84 17.39 5.49 4.13
N ILE A 85 16.10 5.76 4.01
CA ILE A 85 15.03 4.80 4.25
C ILE A 85 14.77 4.02 2.96
N ASN A 86 15.15 2.75 3.01
CA ASN A 86 14.95 1.80 1.94
C ASN A 86 13.85 0.81 2.31
N LEU A 87 13.13 0.36 1.27
CA LEU A 87 12.16 -0.70 1.42
C LEU A 87 12.93 -1.99 1.77
N GLY A 88 12.71 -2.51 2.97
CA GLY A 88 13.47 -3.64 3.47
C GLY A 88 13.02 -4.07 4.85
N TYR A 89 12.89 -5.37 5.07
CA TYR A 89 12.62 -5.94 6.37
C TYR A 89 13.81 -6.80 6.78
N ASP A 90 14.63 -6.32 7.71
CA ASP A 90 15.68 -7.14 8.34
C ASP A 90 15.10 -8.29 9.18
N GLN A 91 13.90 -8.10 9.73
CA GLN A 91 13.26 -9.06 10.62
C GLN A 91 11.94 -9.57 10.07
N SER A 92 11.86 -10.88 9.86
CA SER A 92 10.63 -11.60 9.46
C SER A 92 9.46 -11.38 10.43
N ARG A 93 9.76 -11.17 11.72
CA ARG A 93 8.76 -10.89 12.76
C ARG A 93 8.06 -9.56 12.53
N THR A 94 8.79 -8.51 12.15
CA THR A 94 8.25 -7.19 11.85
C THR A 94 7.36 -7.23 10.60
N LEU A 95 7.83 -7.93 9.55
CA LEU A 95 7.04 -8.16 8.35
C LEU A 95 5.70 -8.85 8.67
N TYR A 96 5.72 -9.89 9.50
CA TYR A 96 4.51 -10.61 9.89
C TYR A 96 3.53 -9.71 10.68
N ARG A 97 4.03 -8.91 11.63
CA ARG A 97 3.20 -7.94 12.37
C ARG A 97 2.56 -6.93 11.42
N HIS A 98 3.32 -6.35 10.50
CA HIS A 98 2.82 -5.41 9.50
C HIS A 98 1.73 -6.03 8.61
N LYS A 99 1.94 -7.26 8.10
CA LYS A 99 0.93 -7.99 7.33
C LYS A 99 -0.35 -8.20 8.13
N LYS A 100 -0.23 -8.55 9.42
CA LYS A 100 -1.39 -8.77 10.30
C LYS A 100 -2.19 -7.47 10.52
N VAL A 101 -1.52 -6.36 10.82
CA VAL A 101 -2.23 -5.08 11.03
C VAL A 101 -2.85 -4.54 9.74
N ILE A 102 -2.20 -4.72 8.59
CA ILE A 102 -2.79 -4.33 7.29
C ILE A 102 -4.04 -5.16 6.99
N ARG A 103 -3.99 -6.48 7.21
CA ARG A 103 -5.18 -7.34 7.08
C ARG A 103 -6.30 -6.88 7.99
N ALA A 104 -6.00 -6.59 9.25
CA ALA A 104 -6.99 -6.11 10.21
C ALA A 104 -7.58 -4.77 9.77
N TYR A 105 -6.76 -3.83 9.30
CA TYR A 105 -7.23 -2.53 8.79
C TYR A 105 -8.21 -2.70 7.61
N PHE A 106 -7.86 -3.52 6.62
CA PHE A 106 -8.74 -3.76 5.47
C PHE A 106 -9.97 -4.60 5.83
N GLN A 107 -9.87 -5.55 6.75
CA GLN A 107 -11.01 -6.31 7.26
C GLN A 107 -11.99 -5.41 8.01
N VAL A 108 -11.49 -4.47 8.82
CA VAL A 108 -12.34 -3.48 9.52
C VAL A 108 -13.08 -2.61 8.51
N THR A 109 -12.43 -2.16 7.43
CA THR A 109 -13.11 -1.38 6.38
C THR A 109 -14.07 -2.22 5.52
N ALA A 110 -13.81 -3.52 5.36
CA ALA A 110 -14.68 -4.42 4.59
C ALA A 110 -15.91 -4.89 5.38
N PHE A 111 -15.84 -4.87 6.71
CA PHE A 111 -16.92 -5.31 7.59
C PHE A 111 -17.97 -4.21 7.86
N ASP A 112 -17.69 -2.95 7.51
CA ASP A 112 -18.61 -1.82 7.72
C ASP A 112 -19.74 -1.75 6.66
N GLY A 113 -19.83 -2.74 5.77
CA GLY A 113 -20.88 -2.85 4.75
C GLY A 113 -21.64 -4.17 4.86
N GLY A 114 -22.57 -4.28 5.81
CA GLY A 114 -23.49 -5.41 5.83
C GLY A 114 -24.11 -5.82 7.16
N ARG A 115 -24.48 -4.88 8.03
CA ARG A 115 -25.58 -5.11 8.97
C ARG A 115 -26.72 -4.17 8.60
N GLY A 116 -27.43 -4.56 7.54
CA GLY A 116 -28.77 -4.09 7.27
C GLY A 116 -29.72 -5.01 8.03
N ASP A 117 -29.84 -4.78 9.33
CA ASP A 117 -30.94 -5.26 10.15
C ASP A 117 -32.20 -4.55 9.62
N GLY A 118 -33.15 -5.33 9.12
CA GLY A 118 -34.39 -4.82 8.56
C GLY A 118 -35.36 -5.94 8.27
N GLU A 119 -35.62 -6.76 9.30
CA GLU A 119 -36.86 -7.53 9.45
C GLU A 119 -38.06 -6.60 9.21
N SER A 120 -38.89 -6.93 8.21
CA SER A 120 -40.37 -6.95 8.23
C SER A 120 -40.92 -7.18 6.83
#